data_AF-A0A915LE32-F1
#
_entry.id   AF-A0A915LE32-F1
#
_cell.length_a   1.000
_cell.length_b   1.000
_cell.length_c   1.000
_cell.angle_alpha   90.00
_cell.angle_beta   90.00
_cell.angle_gamma   90.00
#
_symmetry.space_group_name_H-M   'P 1'
#
loop_
_entity.id
_entity.type
_entity.pdbx_description
1 polymer ?
#
loop_
_entity_poly.entity_id
_entity_poly.type
_entity_poly.pdbx_seq_one_letter_code
_entity_poly.pdbx_strand_id
1 'polypeptide(L)'
;LQTISPILLNFPPIQQMTSAAMRDYLANPGRYECAMWIFHAKVAQKSYGNEKSSDFLSNGDSCHEMFSEIISTIGINQPQNPTERLSCHHIAHPLDFTNGKDYCAAKALFISDTDKRKYFYLHTTFSHACGGIDIGTFSSQRIKVISKPSKKKQSMKSSDCKYLCVSNGSKIALFNRLRSQTVSTRYLHVENGCFHASSTKWGAFHINSG
;
A
#
# COMPACT_ATOMS: atom_id res chain seq x y z
N LEU A 1 -33.84 3.78 23.71
CA LEU A 1 -32.56 4.41 23.33
C LEU A 1 -31.45 3.67 24.07
N GLN A 2 -30.95 2.56 23.51
CA GLN A 2 -29.81 1.84 24.07
C GLN A 2 -28.54 2.61 23.70
N THR A 3 -27.92 3.21 24.70
CA THR A 3 -26.58 3.79 24.64
C THR A 3 -25.58 2.66 24.40
N ILE A 4 -24.99 2.63 23.21
CA ILE A 4 -23.85 1.78 22.90
C ILE A 4 -22.65 2.35 23.68
N SER A 5 -22.21 1.63 24.71
CA SER A 5 -20.97 1.96 25.43
C SER A 5 -19.78 1.79 24.48
N PRO A 6 -18.82 2.73 24.44
CA PRO A 6 -17.58 2.53 23.69
C PRO A 6 -16.85 1.33 24.30
N ILE A 7 -16.44 0.38 23.45
CA ILE A 7 -15.59 -0.73 23.85
C ILE A 7 -14.27 -0.11 24.33
N LEU A 8 -14.13 0.06 25.63
CA LEU A 8 -12.83 0.30 26.26
C LEU A 8 -11.99 -0.95 25.99
N LEU A 9 -11.17 -0.90 24.95
CA LEU A 9 -10.11 -1.89 24.71
C LEU A 9 -9.10 -1.79 25.85
N ASN A 10 -9.43 -2.37 27.00
CA ASN A 10 -8.47 -2.66 28.05
C ASN A 10 -7.54 -3.75 27.51
N PHE A 11 -6.44 -3.34 26.88
CA PHE A 11 -5.38 -4.29 26.61
C PHE A 11 -4.92 -4.87 27.95
N PRO A 12 -4.83 -6.21 28.06
CA PRO A 12 -4.26 -6.80 29.25
C PRO A 12 -2.84 -6.24 29.44
N PRO A 13 -2.37 -6.10 30.70
CA PRO A 13 -1.00 -5.69 30.97
C PRO A 13 -0.04 -6.57 30.17
N ILE A 14 1.07 -5.97 29.71
CA ILE A 14 2.08 -6.65 28.88
C ILE A 14 2.44 -7.99 29.53
N GLN A 15 1.95 -9.07 28.94
CA GLN A 15 2.14 -10.42 29.45
C GLN A 15 3.30 -11.06 28.70
N GLN A 16 4.23 -11.68 29.44
CA GLN A 16 5.29 -12.45 28.82
C GLN A 16 4.69 -13.63 28.05
N MET A 17 5.18 -13.86 26.83
CA MET A 17 4.74 -14.96 25.98
C MET A 17 5.04 -16.30 26.65
N THR A 18 4.01 -17.09 26.93
CA THR A 18 4.15 -18.41 27.53
C THR A 18 4.37 -19.48 26.46
N SER A 19 5.00 -20.60 26.84
CA SER A 19 5.16 -21.75 25.93
C SER A 19 3.82 -22.33 25.47
N ALA A 20 2.79 -22.31 26.34
CA ALA A 20 1.44 -22.74 25.99
C ALA A 20 0.79 -21.81 24.95
N ALA A 21 0.89 -20.49 25.14
CA ALA A 21 0.38 -19.51 24.17
C ALA A 21 1.11 -19.62 22.82
N MET A 22 2.43 -19.80 22.81
CA MET A 22 3.20 -19.97 21.58
C MET A 22 2.83 -21.28 20.85
N ARG A 23 2.61 -22.38 21.59
CA ARG A 23 2.14 -23.65 20.98
C ARG A 23 0.76 -23.50 20.35
N ASP A 24 -0.15 -22.79 21.01
CA ASP A 24 -1.48 -22.53 20.46
C ASP A 24 -1.41 -21.63 19.21
N TYR A 25 -0.58 -20.59 19.23
CA TYR A 25 -0.33 -19.74 18.07
C TYR A 25 0.19 -20.54 16.86
N LEU A 26 1.22 -21.36 17.06
CA LEU A 26 1.80 -22.19 16.00
C LEU A 26 0.84 -23.26 15.48
N ALA A 27 -0.04 -23.78 16.33
CA ALA A 27 -1.07 -24.74 15.92
C ALA A 27 -2.21 -24.08 15.13
N ASN A 28 -2.47 -22.79 15.36
CA ASN A 28 -3.61 -22.06 14.81
C ASN A 28 -3.21 -20.71 14.18
N PRO A 29 -2.27 -20.66 13.22
CA PRO A 29 -1.75 -19.40 12.68
C PRO A 29 -2.87 -18.53 12.08
N GLY A 30 -3.81 -19.10 11.32
CA GLY A 30 -4.90 -18.36 10.70
C GLY A 30 -5.86 -17.66 11.68
N ARG A 31 -5.84 -18.02 12.97
CA ARG A 31 -6.66 -17.36 14.01
C ARG A 31 -6.01 -16.09 14.56
N TYR A 32 -4.68 -16.00 14.49
CA TYR A 32 -3.90 -14.99 15.20
C TYR A 32 -3.01 -14.16 14.28
N GLU A 33 -2.68 -14.65 13.10
CA GLU A 33 -1.87 -13.94 12.13
C GLU A 33 -2.65 -12.78 11.51
N CYS A 34 -2.12 -11.58 11.75
CA CYS A 34 -2.53 -10.37 11.09
C CYS A 34 -1.47 -10.00 10.05
N ALA A 35 -1.84 -10.02 8.78
CA ALA A 35 -0.96 -9.70 7.66
C ALA A 35 -1.49 -8.51 6.85
N MET A 36 -0.57 -7.65 6.45
CA MET A 36 -0.86 -6.44 5.69
C MET A 36 0.08 -6.33 4.49
N TRP A 37 -0.49 -6.01 3.33
CA TRP A 37 0.27 -5.93 2.10
C TRP A 37 0.18 -4.54 1.45
N ILE A 38 1.34 -3.96 1.19
CA ILE A 38 1.46 -2.69 0.48
C ILE A 38 1.90 -2.99 -0.96
N PHE A 39 0.96 -2.92 -1.91
CA PHE A 39 1.23 -3.19 -3.31
C PHE A 39 1.52 -1.89 -4.08
N HIS A 40 2.74 -1.73 -4.56
CA HIS A 40 3.13 -0.49 -5.24
C HIS A 40 3.99 -0.75 -6.48
N ALA A 41 4.02 0.22 -7.38
CA ALA A 41 4.96 0.20 -8.50
C ALA A 41 6.39 0.40 -8.00
N LYS A 42 7.37 -0.21 -8.69
CA LYS A 42 8.79 -0.05 -8.38
C LYS A 42 9.34 1.32 -8.78
N VAL A 43 8.62 2.03 -9.65
CA VAL A 43 8.97 3.35 -10.18
C VAL A 43 7.74 4.25 -10.15
N ALA A 44 7.95 5.55 -9.95
CA ALA A 44 6.91 6.56 -10.03
C ALA A 44 7.38 7.72 -10.91
N GLN A 45 6.49 8.17 -11.79
CA GLN A 45 6.75 9.32 -12.64
C GLN A 45 6.45 10.62 -11.88
N LYS A 46 7.33 11.60 -11.97
CA LYS A 46 7.06 12.95 -11.45
C LYS A 46 5.85 13.55 -12.13
N SER A 47 5.00 14.19 -11.33
CA SER A 47 3.92 15.03 -11.83
C SER A 47 4.48 16.41 -12.15
N TYR A 48 4.40 16.80 -13.41
CA TYR A 48 4.62 18.18 -13.82
C TYR A 48 3.25 18.86 -13.82
N GLY A 49 2.98 19.73 -12.83
CA GLY A 49 1.64 20.28 -12.62
C GLY A 49 0.68 19.29 -11.93
N ASN A 50 -0.60 19.26 -12.34
CA ASN A 50 -1.71 18.62 -11.61
C ASN A 50 -1.94 17.11 -11.87
N GLU A 51 -1.00 16.38 -12.48
CA GLU A 51 -1.18 14.95 -12.80
C GLU A 51 -0.96 14.04 -11.57
N LYS A 52 -1.84 13.04 -11.35
CA LYS A 52 -1.87 12.20 -10.12
C LYS A 52 -1.61 10.72 -10.44
N SER A 53 -0.80 10.04 -9.62
CA SER A 53 -0.54 8.60 -9.72
C SER A 53 -1.37 7.82 -8.69
N SER A 54 -1.64 6.56 -8.97
CA SER A 54 -2.47 5.70 -8.12
C SER A 54 -1.67 4.50 -7.61
N ASP A 55 -1.51 4.39 -6.30
CA ASP A 55 -0.97 3.21 -5.62
C ASP A 55 -2.10 2.47 -4.89
N PHE A 56 -1.93 1.18 -4.56
CA PHE A 56 -2.96 0.37 -3.93
C PHE A 56 -2.44 -0.35 -2.69
N LEU A 57 -3.28 -0.52 -1.68
CA LEU A 57 -3.02 -1.39 -0.54
C LEU A 57 -4.07 -2.49 -0.50
N SER A 58 -3.67 -3.70 -0.12
CA SER A 58 -4.64 -4.78 0.15
C SER A 58 -4.25 -5.50 1.42
N ASN A 59 -5.24 -5.90 2.21
CA ASN A 59 -5.00 -6.67 3.43
C ASN A 59 -4.89 -8.16 3.08
N GLY A 60 -4.28 -8.93 3.99
CA GLY A 60 -4.34 -10.40 3.94
C GLY A 60 -5.63 -10.92 4.56
N ASP A 61 -6.07 -12.09 4.10
CA ASP A 61 -7.41 -12.66 4.26
C ASP A 61 -7.88 -13.04 5.69
N SER A 62 -7.25 -12.60 6.79
CA SER A 62 -7.49 -13.24 8.10
C SER A 62 -8.18 -12.40 9.20
N CYS A 63 -8.46 -11.10 9.04
CA CYS A 63 -9.05 -10.31 10.16
C CYS A 63 -10.12 -9.29 9.76
N HIS A 64 -11.09 -9.68 8.93
CA HIS A 64 -12.14 -8.79 8.42
C HIS A 64 -12.91 -7.99 9.51
N GLU A 65 -13.08 -8.56 10.71
CA GLU A 65 -13.79 -7.94 11.84
C GLU A 65 -12.93 -6.98 12.68
N MET A 66 -11.59 -7.14 12.68
CA MET A 66 -10.70 -6.31 13.50
C MET A 66 -10.37 -4.95 12.85
N PHE A 67 -10.58 -4.84 11.53
CA PHE A 67 -10.18 -3.67 10.74
C PHE A 67 -11.29 -2.66 10.47
N SER A 68 -12.56 -2.95 10.80
CA SER A 68 -13.66 -1.97 10.64
C SER A 68 -13.45 -0.70 11.45
N GLU A 69 -12.67 -0.80 12.54
CA GLU A 69 -12.36 0.31 13.44
C GLU A 69 -10.94 0.88 13.20
N ILE A 70 -10.25 0.49 12.13
CA ILE A 70 -8.88 0.96 11.87
C ILE A 70 -8.88 2.18 10.94
N ILE A 71 -8.33 3.29 11.43
CA ILE A 71 -8.00 4.47 10.64
C ILE A 71 -6.61 4.28 10.08
N SER A 72 -6.43 4.60 8.80
CA SER A 72 -5.12 4.54 8.20
C SER A 72 -4.87 5.67 7.21
N THR A 73 -3.60 6.04 7.10
CA THR A 73 -3.15 7.11 6.23
C THR A 73 -1.92 6.68 5.48
N ILE A 74 -1.78 7.13 4.22
CA ILE A 74 -0.60 6.89 3.39
C ILE A 74 0.03 8.19 2.93
N GLY A 75 1.34 8.29 3.05
CA GLY A 75 2.10 9.44 2.60
C GLY A 75 3.42 9.06 1.94
N ILE A 76 3.97 10.02 1.20
CA ILE A 76 5.35 9.98 0.73
C ILE A 76 6.19 10.59 1.86
N ASN A 77 7.16 9.80 2.37
CA ASN A 77 8.11 10.08 3.47
C ASN A 77 7.62 9.92 4.91
N GLN A 78 8.58 9.53 5.75
CA GLN A 78 8.47 9.50 7.19
C GLN A 78 8.79 10.90 7.73
N PRO A 79 8.00 11.42 8.68
CA PRO A 79 8.38 12.60 9.44
C PRO A 79 9.67 12.30 10.19
N GLN A 80 10.70 13.12 9.99
CA GLN A 80 11.99 12.99 10.69
C GLN A 80 11.86 13.48 12.14
N ASN A 81 10.84 14.30 12.43
CA ASN A 81 10.60 14.89 13.75
C ASN A 81 9.12 14.73 14.21
N PRO A 82 8.84 14.66 15.53
CA PRO A 82 7.47 14.59 16.07
C PRO A 82 6.56 15.75 15.65
N THR A 83 7.13 16.96 15.48
CA THR A 83 6.42 18.14 14.97
C THR A 83 6.05 18.02 13.49
N GLU A 84 6.84 17.29 12.70
CA GLU A 84 6.49 16.94 11.32
C GLU A 84 5.38 15.89 11.27
N ARG A 85 5.20 14.99 12.26
CA ARG A 85 4.07 14.03 12.25
C ARG A 85 2.71 14.74 12.13
N LEU A 86 2.55 15.91 12.73
CA LEU A 86 1.32 16.73 12.66
C LEU A 86 1.17 17.46 11.31
N SER A 87 2.27 17.88 10.67
CA SER A 87 2.23 18.51 9.34
C SER A 87 2.09 17.45 8.22
N CYS A 88 2.68 16.28 8.38
CA CYS A 88 2.54 15.14 7.47
C CYS A 88 1.12 14.57 7.46
N HIS A 89 0.35 14.68 8.55
CA HIS A 89 -1.09 14.36 8.53
C HIS A 89 -1.86 15.20 7.49
N HIS A 90 -1.38 16.39 7.11
CA HIS A 90 -1.97 17.19 6.02
C HIS A 90 -1.52 16.76 4.61
N ILE A 91 -0.48 15.92 4.48
CA ILE A 91 0.05 15.41 3.20
C ILE A 91 -0.30 13.92 3.02
N ALA A 92 -0.61 13.23 4.12
CA ALA A 92 -1.05 11.85 4.12
C ALA A 92 -2.52 11.78 3.69
N HIS A 93 -2.81 10.84 2.80
CA HIS A 93 -4.16 10.62 2.29
C HIS A 93 -4.84 9.54 3.15
N PRO A 94 -6.09 9.77 3.59
CA PRO A 94 -6.82 8.75 4.32
C PRO A 94 -7.08 7.55 3.43
N LEU A 95 -6.93 6.35 4.01
CA LEU A 95 -7.30 5.09 3.40
C LEU A 95 -8.62 4.65 4.03
N ASP A 96 -9.62 4.46 3.18
CA ASP A 96 -10.95 4.04 3.57
C ASP A 96 -11.09 2.51 3.52
N PHE A 97 -11.15 1.89 4.70
CA PHE A 97 -11.45 0.47 4.91
C PHE A 97 -12.89 0.24 5.40
N THR A 98 -13.71 1.29 5.52
CA THR A 98 -15.05 1.23 6.11
C THR A 98 -16.09 0.55 5.22
N ASN A 99 -15.80 0.40 3.92
CA ASN A 99 -16.71 -0.17 2.93
C ASN A 99 -16.86 -1.70 2.99
N GLY A 100 -16.44 -2.34 4.08
CA GLY A 100 -16.45 -3.80 4.21
C GLY A 100 -15.57 -4.50 3.17
N LYS A 101 -14.52 -3.82 2.71
CA LYS A 101 -13.53 -4.37 1.79
C LYS A 101 -12.24 -4.66 2.55
N ASP A 102 -11.63 -5.76 2.22
CA ASP A 102 -10.29 -6.16 2.62
C ASP A 102 -9.17 -5.34 1.96
N TYR A 103 -9.48 -4.32 1.16
CA TYR A 103 -8.47 -3.53 0.44
C TYR A 103 -8.86 -2.06 0.28
N CYS A 104 -7.84 -1.21 0.11
CA CYS A 104 -8.03 0.23 -0.12
C CYS A 104 -7.03 0.77 -1.17
N ALA A 105 -7.45 1.73 -1.99
CA ALA A 105 -6.63 2.29 -3.05
C ALA A 105 -6.26 3.76 -2.79
N ALA A 106 -4.97 4.06 -2.79
CA ALA A 106 -4.43 5.41 -2.70
C ALA A 106 -4.31 6.05 -4.10
N LYS A 107 -5.43 6.56 -4.64
CA LYS A 107 -5.50 7.04 -6.03
C LYS A 107 -4.97 8.45 -6.27
N ALA A 108 -4.60 9.18 -5.21
CA ALA A 108 -4.27 10.60 -5.27
C ALA A 108 -2.82 10.90 -4.85
N LEU A 109 -1.93 9.91 -4.90
CA LEU A 109 -0.52 10.09 -4.54
C LEU A 109 0.29 10.60 -5.73
N PHE A 110 1.10 11.63 -5.51
CA PHE A 110 1.98 12.16 -6.55
C PHE A 110 3.25 12.72 -5.93
N ILE A 111 4.34 12.68 -6.71
CA ILE A 111 5.61 13.31 -6.36
C ILE A 111 5.84 14.51 -7.28
N SER A 112 5.87 15.70 -6.67
CA SER A 112 6.07 16.97 -7.34
C SER A 112 7.40 17.03 -8.10
N ASP A 113 7.46 17.80 -9.18
CA ASP A 113 8.70 18.06 -9.90
C ASP A 113 9.73 18.83 -9.05
N THR A 114 9.23 19.65 -8.10
CA THR A 114 10.03 20.36 -7.08
C THR A 114 10.77 19.41 -6.11
N ASP A 115 10.31 18.17 -5.97
CA ASP A 115 10.97 17.16 -5.15
C ASP A 115 12.24 16.64 -5.84
N LYS A 116 13.41 16.92 -5.26
CA LYS A 116 14.71 16.58 -5.86
C LYS A 116 15.17 15.15 -5.58
N ARG A 117 14.41 14.36 -4.81
CA ARG A 117 14.80 12.99 -4.44
C ARG A 117 14.78 12.07 -5.66
N LYS A 118 15.78 11.17 -5.71
CA LYS A 118 15.86 10.10 -6.72
C LYS A 118 15.02 8.87 -6.35
N TYR A 119 14.72 8.72 -5.07
CA TYR A 119 14.00 7.60 -4.50
C TYR A 119 13.15 8.06 -3.33
N PHE A 120 12.03 7.38 -3.09
CA PHE A 120 11.20 7.57 -1.89
C PHE A 120 10.60 6.23 -1.43
N TYR A 121 9.91 6.30 -0.29
CA TYR A 121 9.16 5.21 0.31
C TYR A 121 7.74 5.70 0.59
N LEU A 122 6.76 4.80 0.45
CA LEU A 122 5.42 5.02 0.97
C LEU A 122 5.42 4.63 2.44
N HIS A 123 4.82 5.47 3.27
CA HIS A 123 4.62 5.17 4.68
C HIS A 123 3.13 5.09 4.94
N THR A 124 2.71 3.97 5.52
CA THR A 124 1.31 3.77 5.89
C THR A 124 1.22 3.64 7.39
N THR A 125 0.45 4.54 8.01
CA THR A 125 0.22 4.56 9.45
C THR A 125 -1.15 3.97 9.72
N PHE A 126 -1.25 3.11 10.73
CA PHE A 126 -2.49 2.49 11.16
C PHE A 126 -2.73 2.82 12.63
N SER A 127 -3.94 3.24 12.95
CA SER A 127 -4.37 3.51 14.31
C SER A 127 -5.80 3.03 14.51
N HIS A 128 -6.12 2.66 15.73
CA HIS A 128 -7.48 2.28 16.09
C HIS A 128 -8.35 3.54 16.31
N ALA A 129 -9.54 3.57 15.73
CA ALA A 129 -10.49 4.69 15.80
C ALA A 129 -11.00 4.90 17.24
N CYS A 130 -11.28 3.80 17.94
CA CYS A 130 -11.72 3.83 19.32
C CYS A 130 -10.50 3.73 20.26
N GLY A 131 -10.06 4.84 20.85
CA GLY A 131 -9.01 4.83 21.89
C GLY A 131 -7.62 5.30 21.46
N GLY A 132 -7.41 5.71 20.21
CA GLY A 132 -6.19 6.42 19.78
C GLY A 132 -4.91 5.56 19.82
N ILE A 133 -5.05 4.24 19.78
CA ILE A 133 -3.93 3.30 19.81
C ILE A 133 -3.23 3.31 18.45
N ASP A 134 -1.95 3.66 18.43
CA ASP A 134 -1.08 3.57 17.25
C ASP A 134 -0.68 2.10 17.05
N ILE A 135 -1.15 1.48 15.97
CA ILE A 135 -0.74 0.12 15.58
C ILE A 135 0.68 0.16 15.03
N GLY A 136 1.01 1.23 14.31
CA GLY A 136 2.35 1.47 13.81
C GLY A 136 2.40 2.11 12.43
N THR A 137 3.62 2.37 11.98
CA THR A 137 3.93 2.91 10.66
C THR A 137 4.77 1.92 9.87
N PHE A 138 4.28 1.53 8.68
CA PHE A 138 4.92 0.57 7.80
C PHE A 138 5.46 1.25 6.55
N SER A 139 6.71 0.93 6.18
CA SER A 139 7.36 1.48 5.00
C SER A 139 7.33 0.49 3.84
N SER A 140 7.08 0.97 2.63
CA SER A 140 7.13 0.17 1.41
C SER A 140 8.57 -0.22 1.01
N GLN A 141 8.72 -0.93 -0.11
CA GLN A 141 10.02 -1.01 -0.78
C GLN A 141 10.37 0.32 -1.45
N ARG A 142 11.66 0.53 -1.73
CA ARG A 142 12.16 1.78 -2.35
C ARG A 142 11.58 1.96 -3.76
N ILE A 143 10.99 3.12 -4.02
CA ILE A 143 10.44 3.52 -5.32
C ILE A 143 11.39 4.49 -6.01
N LYS A 144 11.75 4.22 -7.27
CA LYS A 144 12.59 5.13 -8.06
C LYS A 144 11.76 6.21 -8.72
N VAL A 145 12.19 7.46 -8.58
CA VAL A 145 11.59 8.62 -9.23
C VAL A 145 12.12 8.73 -10.65
N ILE A 146 11.22 8.83 -11.64
CA ILE A 146 11.55 9.01 -13.05
C ILE A 146 10.85 10.26 -13.60
N SER A 147 11.44 10.92 -14.60
CA SER A 147 10.84 12.10 -15.25
C SER A 147 9.84 11.70 -16.33
N LYS A 148 10.28 10.86 -17.28
CA LYS A 148 9.47 10.24 -18.34
C LYS A 148 10.07 8.89 -18.71
N PRO A 149 9.27 7.92 -19.19
CA PRO A 149 9.79 6.71 -19.79
C PRO A 149 10.76 7.04 -20.94
N SER A 150 11.91 6.37 -20.96
CA SER A 150 12.89 6.57 -22.03
C SER A 150 12.40 5.97 -23.34
N LYS A 151 12.51 6.74 -24.43
CA LYS A 151 12.32 6.22 -25.80
C LYS A 151 13.58 5.56 -26.37
N LYS A 152 14.75 5.76 -25.73
CA LYS A 152 16.02 5.16 -26.17
C LYS A 152 16.08 3.69 -25.74
N LYS A 153 16.74 2.85 -26.54
CA LYS A 153 17.08 1.47 -26.19
C LYS A 153 17.77 1.46 -24.82
N GLN A 154 17.22 0.70 -23.88
CA GLN A 154 17.78 0.62 -22.54
C GLN A 154 19.09 -0.16 -22.56
N SER A 155 20.09 0.39 -21.87
CA SER A 155 21.38 -0.28 -21.69
C SER A 155 21.34 -1.14 -20.43
N MET A 156 21.67 -2.43 -20.58
CA MET A 156 21.78 -3.36 -19.45
C MET A 156 22.97 -3.08 -18.54
N LYS A 157 23.93 -2.23 -18.97
CA LYS A 157 25.14 -1.89 -18.20
C LYS A 157 24.91 -0.82 -17.13
N SER A 158 23.75 -0.15 -17.14
CA SER A 158 23.43 0.88 -16.15
C SER A 158 23.00 0.24 -14.83
N SER A 159 23.44 0.78 -13.69
CA SER A 159 22.97 0.39 -12.36
C SER A 159 21.47 0.64 -12.15
N ASP A 160 20.84 1.44 -13.02
CA ASP A 160 19.40 1.67 -13.05
C ASP A 160 18.60 0.56 -13.75
N CYS A 161 19.26 -0.42 -14.40
CA CYS A 161 18.58 -1.51 -15.10
C CYS A 161 17.65 -2.30 -14.18
N LYS A 162 17.97 -2.45 -12.89
CA LYS A 162 17.09 -3.09 -11.89
C LYS A 162 15.74 -2.40 -11.69
N TYR A 163 15.61 -1.15 -12.08
CA TYR A 163 14.37 -0.36 -12.00
C TYR A 163 13.73 -0.14 -13.37
N LEU A 164 14.54 -0.06 -14.43
CA LEU A 164 14.09 0.30 -15.78
C LEU A 164 13.93 -0.92 -16.71
N CYS A 165 14.40 -2.09 -16.30
CA CYS A 165 14.27 -3.35 -17.02
C CYS A 165 13.45 -4.34 -16.18
N VAL A 166 12.66 -5.15 -16.86
CA VAL A 166 11.87 -6.22 -16.24
C VAL A 166 12.69 -7.50 -16.30
N SER A 167 13.06 -8.03 -15.15
CA SER A 167 13.84 -9.27 -15.06
C SER A 167 12.91 -10.48 -15.05
N ASN A 168 13.41 -11.61 -15.57
CA ASN A 168 12.71 -12.89 -15.50
C ASN A 168 12.29 -13.21 -14.05
N GLY A 169 11.07 -13.71 -13.86
CA GLY A 169 10.48 -14.00 -12.55
C GLY A 169 9.98 -12.76 -11.77
N SER A 170 10.16 -11.55 -12.27
CA SER A 170 9.66 -10.33 -11.59
C SER A 170 8.14 -10.24 -11.66
N LYS A 171 7.52 -9.58 -10.67
CA LYS A 171 6.10 -9.24 -10.71
C LYS A 171 5.87 -7.95 -11.50
N ILE A 172 4.87 -7.95 -12.38
CA ILE A 172 4.43 -6.79 -13.15
C ILE A 172 2.93 -6.56 -12.98
N ALA A 173 2.51 -5.31 -13.18
CA ALA A 173 1.11 -4.94 -13.34
C ALA A 173 0.89 -4.50 -14.79
N LEU A 174 -0.25 -4.87 -15.37
CA LEU A 174 -0.62 -4.48 -16.73
C LEU A 174 -1.87 -3.60 -16.66
N PHE A 175 -1.87 -2.52 -17.46
CA PHE A 175 -3.01 -1.63 -17.53
C PHE A 175 -3.17 -1.06 -18.95
N ASN A 176 -4.38 -0.64 -19.25
CA ASN A 176 -4.75 0.03 -20.47
C ASN A 176 -5.38 1.39 -20.15
N ARG A 177 -5.03 2.43 -20.90
CA ARG A 177 -5.63 3.78 -20.82
C ARG A 177 -6.07 4.22 -22.21
N LEU A 178 -7.38 4.35 -22.41
CA LEU A 178 -7.91 4.82 -23.68
C LEU A 178 -7.65 6.33 -23.80
N ARG A 179 -6.96 6.75 -24.87
CA ARG A 179 -6.68 8.16 -25.20
C ARG A 179 -6.05 8.95 -24.05
N SER A 180 -5.23 8.30 -23.21
CA SER A 180 -4.59 8.92 -22.04
C SER A 180 -5.55 9.50 -20.99
N GLN A 181 -6.82 9.08 -20.97
CA GLN A 181 -7.78 9.51 -19.94
C GLN A 181 -7.64 8.64 -18.68
N THR A 182 -7.58 9.27 -17.51
CA THR A 182 -7.38 8.55 -16.23
C THR A 182 -8.61 7.75 -15.80
N VAL A 183 -9.81 8.27 -16.05
CA VAL A 183 -11.10 7.62 -15.72
C VAL A 183 -11.32 6.33 -16.51
N SER A 184 -10.72 6.21 -17.70
CA SER A 184 -10.83 5.03 -18.56
C SER A 184 -9.79 3.96 -18.25
N THR A 185 -8.93 4.15 -17.24
CA THR A 185 -7.90 3.17 -16.89
C THR A 185 -8.55 1.84 -16.52
N ARG A 186 -8.05 0.74 -17.11
CA ARG A 186 -8.39 -0.62 -16.74
C ARG A 186 -7.13 -1.41 -16.48
N TYR A 187 -7.12 -2.21 -15.42
CA TYR A 187 -5.99 -3.02 -15.00
C TYR A 187 -6.31 -4.49 -15.23
N LEU A 188 -5.31 -5.26 -15.62
CA LEU A 188 -5.45 -6.71 -15.66
C LEU A 188 -5.56 -7.23 -14.23
N HIS A 189 -6.57 -8.03 -13.94
CA HIS A 189 -6.84 -8.62 -12.63
C HIS A 189 -7.47 -10.01 -12.80
N VAL A 190 -7.37 -10.86 -11.78
CA VAL A 190 -7.99 -12.19 -11.76
C VAL A 190 -9.05 -12.20 -10.67
N GLU A 191 -10.26 -12.60 -11.02
CA GLU A 191 -11.36 -12.78 -10.06
C GLU A 191 -12.18 -13.99 -10.50
N ASN A 192 -12.57 -14.83 -9.54
CA ASN A 192 -13.27 -16.09 -9.80
C ASN A 192 -12.56 -17.00 -10.82
N GLY A 193 -11.22 -17.04 -10.77
CA GLY A 193 -10.39 -17.85 -11.67
C GLY A 193 -10.25 -17.31 -13.10
N CYS A 194 -10.84 -16.16 -13.43
CA CYS A 194 -10.84 -15.59 -14.77
C CYS A 194 -10.10 -14.25 -14.83
N PHE A 195 -9.35 -14.04 -15.93
CA PHE A 195 -8.77 -12.73 -16.24
C PHE A 195 -9.86 -11.75 -16.68
N HIS A 196 -9.82 -10.54 -16.14
CA HIS A 196 -10.66 -9.44 -16.59
C HIS A 196 -9.95 -8.09 -16.44
N ALA A 197 -10.56 -7.06 -17.02
CA ALA A 197 -10.07 -5.69 -17.00
C ALA A 197 -10.82 -4.89 -15.92
N SER A 198 -10.22 -4.76 -14.73
CA SER A 198 -10.83 -4.09 -13.57
C SER A 198 -10.57 -2.57 -13.58
N SER A 199 -11.54 -1.78 -13.14
CA SER A 199 -11.38 -0.33 -12.89
C SER A 199 -10.93 -0.02 -11.45
N THR A 200 -10.89 -1.03 -10.56
CA THR A 200 -10.74 -0.85 -9.11
C THR A 200 -9.66 -1.71 -8.48
N LYS A 201 -9.15 -2.75 -9.15
CA LYS A 201 -8.09 -3.65 -8.67
C LYS A 201 -7.08 -3.91 -9.79
N TRP A 202 -5.84 -4.22 -9.46
CA TRP A 202 -4.83 -4.71 -10.41
C TRP A 202 -4.15 -5.95 -9.85
N GLY A 203 -3.78 -6.87 -10.73
CA GLY A 203 -3.04 -8.08 -10.36
C GLY A 203 -1.53 -7.90 -10.51
N ALA A 204 -0.77 -8.55 -9.62
CA ALA A 204 0.68 -8.66 -9.71
C ALA A 204 1.07 -10.01 -10.33
N PHE A 205 1.51 -10.01 -11.58
CA PHE A 205 1.77 -11.23 -12.36
C PHE A 205 3.27 -11.49 -12.48
N HIS A 206 3.68 -12.73 -12.26
CA HIS A 206 5.04 -13.15 -12.60
C HIS A 206 5.21 -13.19 -14.12
N ILE A 207 6.24 -12.52 -14.62
CA ILE A 207 6.65 -12.63 -16.02
C ILE A 207 7.82 -13.60 -16.12
N ASN A 208 7.61 -14.69 -16.84
CA ASN A 208 8.65 -15.68 -17.10
C ASN A 208 9.06 -15.61 -18.58
N SER A 209 10.35 -15.53 -18.86
CA SER A 209 10.88 -15.78 -20.21
C SER A 209 10.93 -17.29 -20.43
N GLY A 210 10.22 -17.76 -21.45
CA GLY A 210 10.37 -19.13 -21.96
C GLY A 210 11.69 -19.34 -22.70
#